data_AF-A0A2G2MB86-F1
#
_entry.id   AF-A0A2G2MB86-F1
#
_cell.length_a   1.000
_cell.length_b   1.000
_cell.length_c   1.000
_cell.angle_alpha   90.00
_cell.angle_beta   90.00
_cell.angle_gamma   90.00
#
_symmetry.space_group_name_H-M   'P 1'
#
loop_
_entity.id
_entity.type
_entity.pdbx_description
1 polymer ?
#
loop_
_entity_poly.entity_id
_entity_poly.type
_entity_poly.pdbx_seq_one_letter_code
_entity_poly.pdbx_strand_id
1 'polypeptide(L)'
;MLQIFKISGDSLYPFYKDGQRVVCRKIFKSTKVNIDDTVVFEKDNYGAMIKKVKFIENNAYFVEGTDPYSIDSKDFGALSKQELKYKVLFKF
;
A
#
# COMPACT_ATOMS: atom_id res chain seq x y z
N MET A 1 -7.20 -15.21 -1.97
CA MET A 1 -8.15 -14.47 -2.82
C MET A 1 -7.40 -13.37 -3.57
N LEU A 2 -7.61 -13.29 -4.88
CA LEU A 2 -7.08 -12.23 -5.74
C LEU A 2 -8.18 -11.19 -5.97
N GLN A 3 -7.79 -9.93 -6.14
CA GLN A 3 -8.69 -8.82 -6.46
C GLN A 3 -7.98 -7.85 -7.40
N ILE A 4 -8.74 -7.23 -8.30
CA ILE A 4 -8.25 -6.19 -9.19
C ILE A 4 -8.69 -4.84 -8.65
N PHE A 5 -7.78 -3.90 -8.56
CA PHE A 5 -8.06 -2.50 -8.23
C PHE A 5 -7.68 -1.59 -9.39
N LYS A 6 -8.41 -0.49 -9.55
CA LYS A 6 -8.02 0.65 -10.38
C LYS A 6 -7.36 1.69 -9.47
N ILE A 7 -6.16 2.11 -9.82
CA ILE A 7 -5.44 3.17 -9.11
C ILE A 7 -6.15 4.50 -9.33
N SER A 8 -6.24 5.30 -8.27
CA SER A 8 -6.73 6.67 -8.29
C SER A 8 -5.68 7.58 -7.64
N GLY A 9 -5.34 8.68 -8.32
CA GLY A 9 -4.34 9.65 -7.89
C GLY A 9 -2.88 9.23 -8.16
N ASP A 10 -1.96 10.11 -7.80
CA ASP A 10 -0.56 10.05 -8.26
C ASP A 10 0.46 9.77 -7.16
N SER A 11 0.01 9.33 -5.98
CA SER A 11 0.90 9.23 -4.80
C SER A 11 2.09 8.26 -4.96
N LEU A 12 2.04 7.38 -5.97
CA LEU A 12 3.10 6.45 -6.33
C LEU A 12 3.64 6.66 -7.76
N TYR A 13 3.42 7.85 -8.35
CA TYR A 13 4.00 8.22 -9.65
C TYR A 13 5.53 8.30 -9.55
N PRO A 14 6.31 7.83 -10.56
CA PRO A 14 5.88 7.30 -11.86
C PRO A 14 5.62 5.79 -11.88
N PHE A 15 5.76 5.10 -10.76
CA PHE A 15 5.66 3.63 -10.71
C PHE A 15 4.24 3.13 -10.84
N TYR A 16 3.27 3.89 -10.37
CA TYR A 16 1.85 3.65 -10.55
C TYR A 16 1.21 4.91 -11.09
N LYS A 17 0.34 4.76 -12.07
CA LYS A 17 -0.35 5.89 -12.73
C LYS A 17 -1.83 5.87 -12.39
N ASP A 18 -2.43 7.04 -12.30
CA ASP A 18 -3.89 7.16 -12.25
C ASP A 18 -4.54 6.34 -13.37
N GLY A 19 -5.59 5.60 -13.03
CA GLY A 19 -6.31 4.73 -13.95
C GLY A 19 -5.66 3.38 -14.27
N GLN A 20 -4.40 3.15 -13.88
CA GLN A 20 -3.74 1.85 -14.03
C GLN A 20 -4.46 0.78 -13.22
N ARG A 21 -4.41 -0.48 -13.66
CA ARG A 21 -4.97 -1.60 -12.90
C ARG A 21 -3.89 -2.44 -12.24
N VAL A 22 -4.19 -2.97 -11.07
CA VAL A 22 -3.29 -3.82 -10.30
C VAL A 22 -4.00 -5.08 -9.85
N VAL A 23 -3.30 -6.21 -9.93
CA VAL A 23 -3.76 -7.46 -9.32
C VAL A 23 -3.12 -7.58 -7.96
N CYS A 24 -3.98 -7.74 -6.96
CA CYS A 24 -3.59 -7.80 -5.57
C CYS A 24 -4.03 -9.12 -4.93
N ARG A 25 -3.22 -9.61 -4.01
CA ARG A 25 -3.51 -10.77 -3.15
C ARG A 25 -3.96 -10.27 -1.79
N LYS A 26 -5.04 -10.85 -1.25
CA LYS A 26 -5.47 -10.60 0.12
C LYS A 26 -4.37 -11.01 1.11
N ILE A 27 -4.09 -10.14 2.08
CA ILE A 27 -3.13 -10.40 3.15
C ILE A 27 -3.85 -11.19 4.26
N PHE A 28 -3.24 -12.29 4.66
CA PHE A 28 -3.63 -13.10 5.81
C PHE A 28 -2.52 -13.07 6.87
N LYS A 29 -2.78 -13.60 8.07
CA LYS A 29 -1.76 -13.66 9.15
C LYS A 29 -0.44 -14.30 8.69
N SER A 30 -0.50 -15.34 7.85
CA SER A 30 0.66 -16.04 7.27
C SER A 30 1.29 -15.34 6.06
N THR A 31 0.68 -14.29 5.51
CA THR A 31 1.23 -13.59 4.35
C THR A 31 2.45 -12.78 4.78
N LYS A 32 3.59 -13.03 4.13
CA LYS A 32 4.80 -12.24 4.31
C LYS A 32 4.68 -10.95 3.51
N VAL A 33 4.85 -9.83 4.21
CA VAL A 33 4.99 -8.49 3.64
C VAL A 33 6.42 -8.05 3.97
N ASN A 34 7.16 -7.66 2.95
CA ASN A 34 8.55 -7.27 3.04
C ASN A 34 8.71 -5.79 2.71
N ILE A 35 9.91 -5.27 2.99
CA ILE A 35 10.37 -4.00 2.44
C ILE A 35 10.23 -4.04 0.91
N ASP A 36 9.91 -2.89 0.34
CA ASP A 36 9.64 -2.62 -1.07
C ASP A 36 8.33 -3.22 -1.64
N ASP A 37 7.59 -4.02 -0.88
CA ASP A 37 6.26 -4.45 -1.31
C ASP A 37 5.30 -3.25 -1.42
N THR A 38 4.44 -3.25 -2.44
CA THR A 38 3.33 -2.30 -2.52
C THR A 38 2.08 -2.93 -1.91
N VAL A 39 1.44 -2.20 -1.00
CA VAL A 39 0.32 -2.69 -0.21
C VAL A 39 -0.88 -1.75 -0.33
N VAL A 40 -2.06 -2.35 -0.25
CA VAL A 40 -3.34 -1.66 -0.13
C VAL A 40 -3.83 -1.82 1.30
N PHE A 41 -4.17 -0.72 1.93
CA PHE A 41 -4.70 -0.66 3.29
C PHE A 41 -5.85 0.33 3.34
N GLU A 42 -6.55 0.36 4.45
CA GLU A 42 -7.63 1.30 4.72
C GLU A 42 -7.23 2.18 5.89
N LYS A 43 -7.42 3.49 5.76
CA LYS A 43 -7.11 4.45 6.82
C LYS A 43 -8.28 5.38 7.05
N ASP A 44 -8.58 5.60 8.33
CA ASP A 44 -9.65 6.51 8.74
C ASP A 44 -9.45 7.88 8.10
N ASN A 45 -10.54 8.49 7.64
CA ASN A 45 -10.59 9.77 6.90
C ASN A 45 -9.97 9.78 5.48
N TYR A 46 -9.19 8.77 5.08
CA TYR A 46 -8.59 8.70 3.75
C TYR A 46 -9.15 7.57 2.87
N GLY A 47 -9.79 6.57 3.48
CA GLY A 47 -10.33 5.41 2.78
C GLY A 47 -9.24 4.44 2.33
N ALA A 48 -9.44 3.79 1.19
CA ALA A 48 -8.51 2.83 0.64
C ALA A 48 -7.30 3.52 0.01
N MET A 49 -6.10 3.16 0.47
CA MET A 49 -4.83 3.76 0.03
C MET A 49 -3.87 2.69 -0.50
N ILE A 50 -2.96 3.10 -1.37
CA ILE A 50 -1.88 2.28 -1.90
C ILE A 50 -0.53 2.97 -1.65
N LYS A 51 0.42 2.27 -1.03
CA LYS A 51 1.76 2.78 -0.71
C LYS A 51 2.81 1.68 -0.78
N LYS A 52 4.08 2.07 -0.82
CA LYS A 52 5.21 1.15 -0.79
C LYS A 52 5.74 1.01 0.64
N VAL A 53 5.98 -0.22 1.10
CA VAL A 53 6.59 -0.49 2.41
C VAL A 53 8.05 -0.04 2.36
N LYS A 54 8.39 0.95 3.18
CA LYS A 54 9.74 1.53 3.23
C LYS A 54 10.63 0.84 4.26
N PHE A 55 10.10 0.57 5.45
CA PHE A 55 10.78 -0.19 6.48
C PHE A 55 9.77 -0.87 7.41
N ILE A 56 10.27 -1.83 8.18
CA ILE A 56 9.47 -2.64 9.13
C ILE A 56 10.22 -2.64 10.45
N GLU A 57 9.55 -2.23 11.53
CA GLU A 57 10.12 -2.17 12.87
C GLU A 57 9.09 -2.66 13.89
N ASN A 58 9.48 -3.57 14.78
CA ASN A 58 8.62 -4.07 15.87
C ASN A 58 7.22 -4.55 15.40
N ASN A 59 7.16 -5.25 14.26
CA ASN A 59 5.91 -5.69 13.59
C ASN A 59 5.00 -4.57 13.07
N ALA A 60 5.48 -3.32 13.06
CA ALA A 60 4.83 -2.19 12.44
C ALA A 60 5.42 -1.93 11.05
N TYR A 61 4.56 -1.50 10.12
CA TYR A 61 4.90 -1.24 8.73
C TYR A 61 4.85 0.25 8.47
N PHE A 62 5.96 0.80 8.01
CA PHE A 62 6.02 2.19 7.59
C PHE A 62 5.96 2.23 6.07
N VAL A 63 5.00 2.97 5.55
CA VAL A 63 4.71 3.05 4.12
C VAL A 63 4.93 4.46 3.62
N GLU A 64 5.37 4.58 2.38
CA GLU A 64 5.69 5.86 1.75
C GLU A 64 5.12 5.91 0.34
N GLY A 65 4.72 7.10 -0.09
CA GLY A 65 4.52 7.37 -1.51
C GLY A 65 5.84 7.72 -2.19
N THR A 66 5.79 7.90 -3.52
CA THR A 66 6.93 8.45 -4.27
C THR A 66 6.71 9.89 -4.68
N ASP A 67 5.46 10.36 -4.64
CA ASP A 67 5.14 11.77 -4.84
C ASP A 67 5.47 12.61 -3.58
N PRO A 68 6.06 13.81 -3.72
CA PRO A 68 6.41 14.67 -2.57
C PRO A 68 5.21 15.08 -1.70
N TYR A 69 4.00 15.11 -2.24
CA TYR A 69 2.77 15.48 -1.54
C TYR A 69 1.96 14.24 -1.12
N SER A 70 2.58 13.06 -1.16
CA SER A 70 1.98 11.82 -0.70
C SER A 70 1.63 11.89 0.79
N ILE A 71 0.35 11.69 1.11
CA ILE A 71 -0.07 11.37 2.48
C ILE A 71 0.35 9.94 2.80
N ASP A 72 1.22 9.74 3.78
CA ASP A 72 1.79 8.44 4.14
C ASP A 72 2.14 8.28 5.63
N SER A 73 3.02 7.34 6.00
CA SER A 73 3.36 7.09 7.40
C SER A 73 4.00 8.28 8.11
N LYS A 74 4.50 9.30 7.39
CA LYS A 74 4.93 10.56 7.99
C LYS A 74 3.76 11.35 8.58
N ASP A 75 2.57 11.20 8.00
CA ASP A 75 1.36 11.92 8.41
C ASP A 75 0.52 11.14 9.42
N PHE A 76 0.35 9.83 9.18
CA PHE A 76 -0.56 8.99 9.97
C PHE A 76 0.13 7.91 10.83
N GLY A 77 1.47 7.85 10.82
CA GLY A 77 2.25 6.89 11.57
C GLY A 77 2.32 5.48 10.96
N ALA A 78 2.76 4.53 11.77
CA ALA A 78 2.94 3.15 11.34
C ALA A 78 1.60 2.40 11.21
N LEU A 79 1.59 1.37 10.37
CA LEU A 79 0.45 0.47 10.19
C LEU A 79 0.74 -0.88 10.85
N SER A 80 -0.29 -1.44 11.48
CA SER A 80 -0.30 -2.83 11.91
C SER A 80 -0.55 -3.78 10.74
N LYS A 81 -0.25 -5.07 10.91
CA LYS A 81 -0.50 -6.09 9.87
C LYS A 81 -1.99 -6.23 9.53
N GLN A 82 -2.88 -5.92 10.46
CA GLN A 82 -4.34 -6.02 10.34
C GLN A 82 -4.93 -4.89 9.47
N GLU A 83 -4.26 -3.74 9.43
CA GLU A 83 -4.62 -2.63 8.56
C GLU A 83 -4.28 -2.93 7.09
N LEU A 84 -3.24 -3.72 6.83
CA LEU A 84 -2.87 -4.16 5.48
C LEU A 84 -3.89 -5.16 4.92
N LYS A 85 -4.60 -4.78 3.86
CA LYS A 85 -5.66 -5.60 3.25
C LYS A 85 -5.16 -6.44 2.09
N TYR A 86 -4.37 -5.84 1.21
CA TYR A 86 -3.83 -6.52 0.04
C TYR A 86 -2.37 -6.19 -0.23
N LYS A 87 -1.67 -7.11 -0.88
CA LYS A 87 -0.33 -6.92 -1.44
C LYS A 87 -0.44 -6.95 -2.96
N VAL A 88 0.12 -5.97 -3.66
CA VAL A 88 0.18 -5.92 -5.12
C VAL A 88 1.10 -7.03 -5.62
N LEU A 89 0.68 -7.75 -6.66
CA LEU A 89 1.47 -8.77 -7.33
C LEU A 89 2.02 -8.28 -8.68
N PHE A 90 1.16 -7.66 -9.49
CA PHE A 90 1.52 -7.12 -10.79
C PHE A 90 0.55 -6.01 -11.21
N LYS A 91 0.98 -5.16 -12.15
CA LYS A 91 0.26 -4.00 -12.68
C LYS A 91 0.16 -4.12 -14.20
N PHE A 92 -0.92 -3.60 -14.77
CA PHE A 92 -1.21 -3.64 -16.21
C PHE A 92 -2.07 -2.46 -16.64
#